data_AF-A0A1Q3BAF2-F1
#
_entry.id   AF-A0A1Q3BAF2-F1
#
_cell.length_a   1.000
_cell.length_b   1.000
_cell.length_c   1.000
_cell.angle_alpha   90.00
_cell.angle_beta   90.00
_cell.angle_gamma   90.00
#
_symmetry.space_group_name_H-M   'P 1'
#
loop_
_entity.id
_entity.type
_entity.pdbx_description
1 polymer ?
#
loop_
_entity_poly.entity_id
_entity_poly.type
_entity_poly.pdbx_seq_one_letter_code
_entity_poly.pdbx_strand_id
1 'polypeptide(L)'
;MHENETISSMYIRLTNIINSLQALKKIYPNNELVRKILRCLPKSWMPKVIAIEEAKNLNEQPLEELIGPLMTHEMTIKLQDEDEEKELKKRILLLSILKKIVMMKVTKI
;
A
#
# COMPACT_ATOMS: atom_id res chain seq x y z
N MET A 1 -6.20 8.38 3.50
CA MET A 1 -6.63 7.13 2.84
C MET A 1 -7.37 6.33 3.88
N HIS A 2 -8.54 5.80 3.55
CA HIS A 2 -9.27 4.94 4.47
C HIS A 2 -8.54 3.60 4.65
N GLU A 3 -8.81 2.91 5.76
CA GLU A 3 -8.31 1.55 5.95
C GLU A 3 -8.83 0.65 4.82
N ASN A 4 -7.94 -0.12 4.20
CA ASN A 4 -8.22 -1.01 3.06
C ASN A 4 -8.62 -0.32 1.75
N GLU A 5 -8.55 1.01 1.67
CA GLU A 5 -8.73 1.73 0.41
C GLU A 5 -7.50 1.59 -0.49
N THR A 6 -7.70 1.35 -1.79
CA THR A 6 -6.60 1.29 -2.76
C THR A 6 -6.17 2.68 -3.23
N ILE A 7 -4.93 2.81 -3.69
CA ILE A 7 -4.42 4.04 -4.32
C ILE A 7 -5.33 4.50 -5.47
N SER A 8 -5.82 3.56 -6.30
CA SER A 8 -6.73 3.86 -7.41
C SER A 8 -8.06 4.45 -6.93
N SER A 9 -8.69 3.84 -5.91
CA SER A 9 -9.95 4.32 -5.35
C SER A 9 -9.78 5.71 -4.73
N MET A 10 -8.71 5.90 -3.95
CA MET A 10 -8.37 7.18 -3.33
C MET A 10 -8.12 8.26 -4.39
N TYR A 11 -7.41 7.94 -5.48
CA TYR A 11 -7.16 8.87 -6.58
C TYR A 11 -8.45 9.28 -7.31
N ILE A 12 -9.35 8.33 -7.60
CA ILE A 12 -10.66 8.63 -8.21
C ILE A 12 -11.47 9.61 -7.34
N ARG A 13 -11.51 9.38 -6.01
CA ARG A 13 -12.20 10.31 -5.10
C ARG A 13 -11.56 11.69 -5.09
N LEU A 14 -10.24 11.77 -5.09
CA LEU A 14 -9.53 13.04 -5.15
C LEU A 14 -9.87 13.80 -6.44
N THR A 15 -9.87 13.12 -7.59
CA THR A 15 -10.24 13.73 -8.89
C THR A 15 -11.67 14.27 -8.86
N ASN A 16 -12.62 13.54 -8.30
CA ASN A 16 -14.00 14.02 -8.15
C ASN A 16 -14.09 15.27 -7.27
N ILE A 17 -13.29 15.35 -6.21
CA ILE A 17 -13.20 16.52 -5.33
C ILE A 17 -12.58 17.71 -6.08
N ILE A 18 -11.46 17.50 -6.79
CA ILE A 18 -10.79 18.54 -7.58
C ILE A 18 -11.74 19.11 -8.64
N ASN A 19 -12.44 18.25 -9.38
CA ASN A 19 -13.40 18.66 -10.39
C ASN A 19 -14.54 19.49 -9.79
N SER A 20 -15.07 19.07 -8.64
CA SER A 20 -16.11 19.81 -7.92
C SER A 20 -15.62 21.18 -7.43
N LEU A 21 -14.38 21.25 -6.93
CA LEU A 21 -13.76 22.50 -6.50
C LEU A 21 -13.49 23.44 -7.68
N GLN A 22 -13.05 22.90 -8.82
CA GLN A 22 -12.83 23.65 -10.04
C GLN A 22 -14.14 24.25 -10.58
N ALA A 23 -15.26 23.52 -10.50
CA ALA A 23 -16.58 24.06 -10.82
C ALA A 23 -16.97 25.25 -9.92
N LEU A 24 -16.48 25.27 -8.68
CA LEU A 24 -16.60 26.40 -7.74
C LEU A 24 -15.49 27.46 -7.90
N LYS A 25 -14.74 27.42 -9.01
CA LYS A 25 -13.59 28.30 -9.32
C LYS A 25 -12.45 28.24 -8.29
N LYS A 26 -12.35 27.15 -7.53
CA LYS A 26 -11.22 26.88 -6.62
C LYS A 26 -10.27 25.90 -7.27
N ILE A 27 -9.12 26.40 -7.71
CA ILE A 27 -8.10 25.61 -8.38
C ILE A 27 -6.98 25.32 -7.38
N TYR A 28 -6.57 24.06 -7.28
CA TYR A 28 -5.45 23.62 -6.46
C TYR A 28 -4.26 23.31 -7.36
N PRO A 29 -3.07 23.86 -7.08
CA PRO A 29 -1.89 23.57 -7.87
C PRO A 29 -1.38 22.14 -7.60
N ASN A 30 -0.77 21.53 -8.61
CA ASN A 30 -0.31 20.13 -8.56
C ASN A 30 0.62 19.85 -7.38
N ASN A 31 1.54 20.76 -7.08
CA ASN A 31 2.47 20.62 -5.97
C ASN A 31 1.77 20.51 -4.59
N GLU A 32 0.63 21.20 -4.42
CA GLU A 32 -0.19 21.09 -3.21
C GLU A 32 -0.93 19.74 -3.18
N LEU A 33 -1.48 19.31 -4.31
CA LEU A 33 -2.17 18.02 -4.44
C LEU A 33 -1.23 16.84 -4.17
N VAL A 34 -0.01 16.87 -4.75
CA VAL A 34 1.05 15.87 -4.52
C VAL A 34 1.36 15.74 -3.04
N ARG A 35 1.59 16.86 -2.35
CA ARG A 35 1.86 16.86 -0.90
C ARG A 35 0.67 16.36 -0.08
N LYS A 36 -0.56 16.69 -0.47
CA LYS A 36 -1.76 16.17 0.19
C LYS A 36 -1.90 14.66 0.00
N ILE A 37 -1.63 14.11 -1.18
CA ILE A 37 -1.64 12.65 -1.40
C ILE A 37 -0.63 11.98 -0.47
N LEU A 38 0.64 12.42 -0.49
CA LEU A 38 1.70 11.81 0.30
C LEU A 38 1.36 11.82 1.80
N ARG A 39 0.81 12.92 2.32
CA ARG A 39 0.35 13.04 3.72
C ARG A 39 -0.85 12.16 4.06
N CYS A 40 -1.66 11.79 3.08
CA CYS A 40 -2.85 10.97 3.25
C CYS A 40 -2.56 9.46 3.20
N LEU A 41 -1.35 9.04 2.84
CA LEU A 41 -0.96 7.63 2.80
C LEU A 41 -0.88 7.05 4.23
N PRO A 42 -1.12 5.72 4.40
CA PRO A 42 -0.95 5.06 5.69
C PRO A 42 0.48 5.17 6.21
N LYS A 43 0.66 5.08 7.53
CA LYS A 43 1.99 5.15 8.18
C LYS A 43 2.97 4.09 7.67
N SER A 44 2.49 2.93 7.22
CA SER A 44 3.33 1.88 6.62
C SER A 44 4.03 2.33 5.33
N TRP A 45 3.54 3.38 4.68
CA TRP A 45 4.12 3.94 3.45
C TRP A 45 5.23 4.96 3.71
N MET A 46 5.53 5.30 4.97
CA MET A 46 6.52 6.33 5.31
C MET A 46 7.90 6.11 4.64
N PRO A 47 8.46 4.89 4.56
CA PRO A 47 9.72 4.67 3.84
C PRO A 47 9.64 5.07 2.36
N LYS A 48 8.51 4.79 1.70
CA LYS A 48 8.28 5.15 0.31
C LYS A 48 8.10 6.66 0.13
N VAL A 49 7.40 7.31 1.06
CA VAL A 49 7.21 8.78 1.06
C VAL A 49 8.56 9.49 1.17
N ILE A 50 9.40 9.10 2.14
CA ILE A 50 10.74 9.68 2.34
C ILE A 50 11.58 9.52 1.07
N ALA A 51 11.61 8.31 0.49
CA ALA A 51 12.37 8.07 -0.73
C ALA A 51 11.90 8.93 -1.92
N ILE A 52 10.60 9.24 -2.02
CA ILE A 52 10.07 10.15 -3.05
C ILE A 52 10.51 11.59 -2.77
N GLU A 53 10.41 12.03 -1.51
CA GLU A 53 10.80 13.39 -1.08
C GLU A 53 12.30 13.65 -1.28
N GLU A 54 13.15 12.63 -1.09
CA GLU A 54 14.59 12.73 -1.31
C GLU A 54 14.96 12.71 -2.81
N ALA A 55 14.25 11.93 -3.62
CA ALA A 55 14.61 11.71 -5.03
C ALA A 55 14.01 12.73 -6.00
N LYS A 56 12.91 13.41 -5.62
CA LYS A 56 12.13 14.26 -6.55
C LYS A 56 11.80 15.62 -5.98
N ASN A 57 11.82 16.64 -6.85
CA ASN A 57 11.29 17.96 -6.52
C ASN A 57 9.76 17.96 -6.61
N LEU A 58 9.09 17.90 -5.45
CA LEU A 58 7.62 17.89 -5.36
C LEU A 58 6.94 19.15 -5.91
N ASN A 59 7.68 20.24 -6.16
CA ASN A 59 7.12 21.47 -6.75
C ASN A 59 6.89 21.36 -8.26
N GLU A 60 7.66 20.51 -8.93
CA GLU A 60 7.65 20.36 -10.39
C GLU A 60 6.95 19.07 -10.83
N GLN A 61 6.81 18.11 -9.92
CA GLN A 61 6.24 16.80 -10.20
C GLN A 61 4.74 16.89 -10.53
N PRO A 62 4.31 16.44 -11.74
CA PRO A 62 2.90 16.28 -12.08
C PRO A 62 2.23 15.25 -11.17
N LEU A 63 0.94 15.45 -10.89
CA LEU A 63 0.20 14.56 -10.01
C LEU A 63 0.12 13.14 -10.59
N GLU A 64 -0.14 13.05 -11.89
CA GLU A 64 -0.30 11.81 -12.65
C GLU A 64 0.98 10.96 -12.60
N GLU A 65 2.15 11.60 -12.63
CA GLU A 65 3.45 10.94 -12.52
C GLU A 65 3.75 10.40 -11.12
N LEU A 66 3.06 10.91 -10.08
CA LEU A 66 3.12 10.34 -8.73
C LEU A 66 2.34 9.03 -8.63
N ILE A 67 1.17 8.96 -9.28
CA ILE A 67 0.20 7.89 -9.05
C ILE A 67 0.73 6.54 -9.52
N GLY A 68 1.37 6.47 -10.69
CA GLY A 68 1.92 5.24 -11.24
C GLY A 68 2.86 4.50 -10.27
N PRO A 69 3.94 5.15 -9.78
CA PRO A 69 4.84 4.57 -8.80
C PRO A 69 4.17 4.14 -7.49
N LEU A 70 3.13 4.85 -7.03
CA LEU A 70 2.37 4.46 -5.84
C LEU A 70 1.54 3.19 -6.11
N MET A 71 0.87 3.09 -7.25
CA MET A 71 0.13 1.88 -7.64
C MET A 71 1.05 0.66 -7.80
N THR A 72 2.23 0.83 -8.41
CA THR A 72 3.22 -0.25 -8.52
C THR A 72 3.66 -0.73 -7.14
N HIS A 73 3.92 0.19 -6.21
CA HIS A 73 4.31 -0.17 -4.84
C HIS A 73 3.20 -0.91 -4.10
N GLU A 74 1.94 -0.47 -4.25
CA GLU A 74 0.79 -1.19 -3.67
C GLU A 74 0.72 -2.63 -4.17
N MET A 75 0.92 -2.85 -5.48
CA MET A 75 0.90 -4.17 -6.07
C MET A 75 2.06 -5.05 -5.55
N THR A 76 3.26 -4.48 -5.43
CA THR A 76 4.42 -5.21 -4.89
C THR A 76 4.19 -5.65 -3.44
N ILE A 77 3.63 -4.79 -2.58
CA ILE A 77 3.32 -5.14 -1.19
C ILE A 77 2.31 -6.28 -1.14
N LYS A 78 1.20 -6.20 -1.91
CA LYS A 78 0.20 -7.27 -1.94
C LYS A 78 0.77 -8.62 -2.36
N LEU A 79 1.66 -8.64 -3.36
CA LEU A 79 2.34 -9.88 -3.78
C LEU A 79 3.23 -10.45 -2.67
N GLN A 80 3.94 -9.60 -1.92
CA GLN A 80 4.75 -10.02 -0.78
C GLN A 80 3.88 -10.59 0.35
N ASP A 81 2.79 -9.92 0.70
CA ASP A 81 1.85 -10.38 1.73
C ASP A 81 1.26 -11.75 1.37
N GLU A 82 0.88 -11.96 0.10
CA GLU A 82 0.37 -13.25 -0.38
C GLU A 82 1.42 -14.37 -0.27
N ASP A 83 2.68 -14.09 -0.57
CA ASP A 83 3.77 -15.06 -0.50
C ASP A 83 4.14 -15.39 0.95
N GLU A 84 4.16 -14.39 1.83
CA GLU A 84 4.32 -14.59 3.27
C GLU A 84 3.18 -15.42 3.87
N GLU A 85 1.93 -15.18 3.46
CA GLU A 85 0.78 -15.96 3.90
C GLU A 85 0.87 -17.43 3.47
N LYS A 86 1.28 -17.69 2.22
CA LYS A 86 1.51 -19.05 1.71
C LYS A 86 2.60 -19.77 2.51
N GLU A 87 3.70 -19.07 2.80
CA GLU A 87 4.81 -19.63 3.56
C GLU A 87 4.43 -19.92 5.01
N LEU A 88 3.66 -19.03 5.64
CA LEU A 88 3.12 -19.24 6.98
C LEU A 88 2.20 -20.47 7.03
N LYS A 89 1.31 -20.64 6.04
CA LYS A 89 0.43 -21.82 5.93
C LYS A 89 1.24 -23.12 5.83
N LYS A 90 2.32 -23.14 5.02
CA LYS A 90 3.22 -24.31 4.93
C LYS A 90 3.87 -24.63 6.27
N ARG A 91 4.38 -23.64 6.99
CA ARG A 91 5.00 -23.82 8.33
C ARG A 91 4.01 -24.39 9.34
N ILE A 92 2.78 -23.86 9.37
CA ILE A 92 1.72 -24.36 10.26
C ILE A 92 1.37 -25.82 9.95
N LEU A 93 1.28 -26.17 8.66
CA LEU A 93 1.03 -27.56 8.25
C LEU A 93 2.16 -28.50 8.69
N LEU A 94 3.42 -28.11 8.47
CA LEU A 94 4.59 -28.88 8.90
C LEU A 94 4.62 -29.09 10.41
N LEU A 95 4.34 -28.04 11.20
CA LEU A 95 4.24 -28.13 12.65
C LEU A 95 3.13 -29.09 13.10
N SER A 96 1.99 -29.08 12.41
CA SER A 96 0.86 -29.97 12.70
C SER A 96 1.20 -31.43 12.42
N ILE A 97 1.88 -31.71 11.31
CA ILE A 97 2.38 -33.05 10.97
C ILE A 97 3.41 -33.52 12.00
N LEU A 98 4.38 -32.67 12.35
CA LEU A 98 5.43 -33.00 13.32
C LEU A 98 4.82 -33.33 14.69
N LYS A 99 3.88 -32.52 15.16
CA LYS A 99 3.12 -32.81 16.40
C LYS A 99 2.43 -34.17 16.35
N LYS A 100 1.78 -34.52 15.24
CA LYS A 100 1.11 -35.82 15.06
C LYS A 100 2.11 -36.98 15.09
N ILE A 101 3.27 -36.85 14.45
CA ILE A 101 4.34 -37.87 14.46
C ILE A 101 4.87 -38.09 15.88
N VAL A 102 5.14 -37.01 16.61
CA VAL A 102 5.61 -37.09 18.00
C VAL A 102 4.58 -37.81 18.87
N MET A 103 3.30 -37.43 18.78
CA MET A 103 2.23 -38.10 19.52
C MET A 103 2.16 -39.60 19.20
N MET A 104 2.19 -39.99 17.92
CA MET A 104 2.17 -41.40 17.51
C MET A 104 3.37 -42.20 18.02
N LYS A 105 4.54 -41.59 18.20
CA LYS A 105 5.71 -42.25 18.80
C LYS A 105 5.56 -42.43 20.31
N VAL A 106 4.95 -41.47 21.00
CA VAL A 106 4.73 -41.52 22.46
C VAL A 106 3.65 -42.54 22.82
N THR A 107 2.61 -42.72 22.00
CA THR A 107 1.49 -43.67 22.28
C THR A 107 1.82 -45.14 21.95
N LYS A 108 3.01 -45.43 21.40
CA LYS A 108 3.46 -46.80 21.08
C LYS A 108 4.37 -47.43 22.16
N ILE A 109 4.43 -46.83 23.34
CA ILE A 109 5.06 -47.36 24.57
C ILE A 109 3.93 -47.71 25.54
#